data_AF-A0A9D7AI35-F1
#
_entry.id   AF-A0A9D7AI35-F1
#
_cell.length_a   1.000
_cell.length_b   1.000
_cell.length_c   1.000
_cell.angle_alpha   90.00
_cell.angle_beta   90.00
_cell.angle_gamma   90.00
#
_symmetry.space_group_name_H-M   'P 1'
#
loop_
_entity.id
_entity.type
_entity.pdbx_description
1 polymer ?
#
loop_
_entity_poly.entity_id
_entity_poly.type
_entity_poly.pdbx_seq_one_letter_code
_entity_poly.pdbx_strand_id
1 'polypeptide(L)'
;MKKKNEIVKPDGDLELRPEDEVKGVEPISLTKPIMINGTKYVSLTLNFEQLTGEHLERIEAELFQKGIVMTGPSETNKIYLMYVVAAAAGIGYNFIKTASLRDITKMTCLAQGFLMQ
;
A
#
# COMPACT_ATOMS: atom_id res chain seq x y z
N MET A 1 14.67 45.38 7.41
CA MET A 1 13.70 44.88 8.42
C MET A 1 13.25 43.50 7.94
N LYS A 2 13.32 42.37 8.64
CA LYS A 2 13.61 42.00 10.03
C LYS A 2 14.56 40.78 10.05
N LYS A 3 15.20 40.58 11.21
CA LYS A 3 16.30 39.67 11.51
C LYS A 3 15.94 38.18 11.43
N LYS A 4 16.98 37.36 11.19
CA LYS A 4 17.11 35.94 11.59
C LYS A 4 16.44 35.70 12.95
N ASN A 5 15.80 34.54 13.09
CA ASN A 5 15.85 33.78 14.34
C ASN A 5 15.74 32.29 13.97
N GLU A 6 16.92 31.67 13.89
CA GLU A 6 17.05 30.25 14.17
C GLU A 6 16.57 30.03 15.62
N ILE A 7 15.61 29.13 15.80
CA ILE A 7 15.40 28.49 17.08
C ILE A 7 15.78 27.03 16.84
N VAL A 8 17.04 26.74 17.14
CA VAL A 8 17.46 25.37 17.44
C VAL A 8 17.07 25.12 18.90
N LYS A 9 16.30 24.06 19.13
CA LYS A 9 16.28 23.37 20.42
C LYS A 9 16.63 21.90 20.19
N PRO A 10 17.35 21.28 21.14
CA PRO A 10 17.83 19.92 21.03
C PRO A 10 16.69 18.94 21.31
N ASP A 11 16.88 17.71 20.85
CA ASP A 11 16.03 16.54 21.09
C ASP A 11 14.91 16.31 20.05
N GLY A 12 15.34 15.86 18.87
CA GLY A 12 15.11 14.48 18.46
C GLY A 12 13.75 14.04 17.92
N ASP A 13 12.67 14.79 18.12
CA ASP A 13 11.35 14.37 17.65
C ASP A 13 10.90 15.23 16.46
N LEU A 14 10.93 14.63 15.26
CA LEU A 14 10.26 15.18 14.09
C LEU A 14 8.75 15.17 14.34
N GLU A 15 8.18 16.33 14.68
CA GLU A 15 6.76 16.57 14.49
C GLU A 15 6.46 16.50 12.99
N LEU A 16 5.81 15.43 12.55
CA LEU A 16 5.20 15.34 11.23
C LEU A 16 4.15 16.45 11.14
N ARG A 17 4.42 17.47 10.34
CA ARG A 17 3.46 18.53 10.03
C ARG A 17 2.27 17.88 9.29
N PRO A 18 1.01 18.16 9.67
CA PRO A 18 -0.18 17.56 9.08
C PRO A 18 -0.48 17.98 7.63
N GLU A 19 0.44 18.68 6.95
CA GLU A 19 0.24 19.29 5.63
C GLU A 19 1.02 18.66 4.46
N ASP A 20 1.82 17.62 4.69
CA ASP A 20 2.40 16.83 3.58
C ASP A 20 1.50 15.61 3.32
N GLU A 21 0.34 15.83 2.71
CA GLU A 21 -0.46 14.74 2.12
C GLU A 21 0.37 14.12 0.98
N VAL A 22 1.17 13.11 1.31
CA VAL A 22 1.95 12.37 0.32
C VAL A 22 0.95 11.58 -0.53
N LYS A 23 0.61 12.15 -1.69
CA LYS A 23 -0.23 11.47 -2.68
C LYS A 23 0.29 10.04 -2.90
N GLY A 24 -0.64 9.09 -2.92
CA GLY A 24 -0.32 7.68 -3.13
C GLY A 24 0.24 6.93 -1.91
N VAL A 25 0.31 7.54 -0.71
CA VAL A 25 0.63 6.83 0.54
C VAL A 25 -0.59 6.79 1.48
N GLU A 26 -1.19 5.61 1.63
CA GLU A 26 -2.46 5.43 2.32
C GLU A 26 -2.28 4.60 3.60
N PRO A 27 -2.40 5.19 4.81
CA PRO A 27 -2.45 4.43 6.05
C PRO A 27 -3.83 3.77 6.21
N ILE A 28 -3.83 2.48 6.55
CA ILE A 28 -5.05 1.69 6.72
C ILE A 28 -5.05 0.95 8.05
N SER A 29 -6.10 1.16 8.84
CA SER A 29 -6.40 0.34 10.02
C SER A 29 -7.16 -0.90 9.58
N LEU A 30 -6.70 -2.07 10.03
CA LEU A 30 -7.31 -3.35 9.74
C LEU A 30 -8.39 -3.68 10.78
N THR A 31 -9.56 -4.11 10.30
CA THR A 31 -10.64 -4.56 11.20
C THR A 31 -10.30 -5.89 11.87
N LYS A 32 -9.43 -6.69 11.24
CA LYS A 32 -8.86 -7.91 11.81
C LYS A 32 -7.34 -7.89 11.66
N PRO A 33 -6.57 -8.20 12.72
CA PRO A 33 -5.13 -8.25 12.61
C PRO A 33 -4.68 -9.32 11.61
N ILE A 34 -3.65 -9.02 10.83
CA ILE A 34 -2.95 -10.02 10.03
C ILE A 34 -1.67 -10.47 10.74
N MET A 35 -1.32 -11.74 10.56
CA MET A 35 -0.09 -12.32 11.09
C MET A 35 0.97 -12.33 10.01
N ILE A 36 2.06 -11.59 10.19
CA ILE A 36 3.21 -11.59 9.29
C ILE A 36 4.41 -12.07 10.09
N ASN A 37 4.96 -13.23 9.72
CA ASN A 37 6.12 -13.84 10.37
C ASN A 37 6.01 -13.89 11.91
N GLY A 38 4.82 -14.26 12.44
CA GLY A 38 4.56 -14.35 13.88
C GLY A 38 4.23 -13.02 14.56
N THR A 39 4.33 -11.90 13.85
CA THR A 39 3.99 -10.57 14.38
C THR A 39 2.56 -10.18 13.98
N LYS A 40 1.79 -9.64 14.94
CA LYS A 40 0.44 -9.12 14.72
C LYS A 40 0.49 -7.70 14.18
N TYR A 41 -0.13 -7.45 13.03
CA TYR A 41 -0.30 -6.12 12.45
C TYR A 41 -1.76 -5.73 12.49
N VAL A 42 -2.06 -4.60 13.13
CA VAL A 42 -3.41 -3.99 13.20
C VAL A 42 -3.60 -2.88 12.18
N SER A 43 -2.53 -2.48 11.50
CA SER A 43 -2.52 -1.48 10.45
C SER A 43 -1.46 -1.82 9.40
N LEU A 44 -1.64 -1.28 8.21
CA LEU A 44 -0.67 -1.30 7.13
C LEU A 44 -0.54 0.11 6.56
N THR A 45 0.57 0.37 5.88
CA THR A 45 0.75 1.57 5.05
C THR A 45 0.89 1.09 3.61
N LEU A 46 0.02 1.57 2.72
CA LEU A 46 0.10 1.27 1.29
C LEU A 46 0.82 2.43 0.61
N ASN A 47 2.07 2.23 0.22
CA ASN A 47 2.79 3.19 -0.59
C ASN A 47 2.69 2.74 -2.04
N PHE A 48 1.86 3.42 -2.83
CA PHE A 48 1.68 3.15 -4.26
C PHE A 48 2.71 3.88 -5.13
N GLU A 49 3.26 5.01 -4.66
CA GLU A 49 4.29 5.78 -5.38
C GLU A 49 5.62 5.02 -5.56
N GLN A 50 5.92 4.07 -4.67
CA GLN A 50 7.10 3.20 -4.83
C GLN A 50 6.91 2.13 -5.92
N LEU A 51 5.70 1.94 -6.43
CA LEU A 51 5.44 0.93 -7.45
C LEU A 51 5.97 1.39 -8.80
N THR A 52 6.59 0.45 -9.50
CA THR A 52 7.23 0.68 -10.80
C THR A 52 6.75 -0.38 -11.79
N GLY A 53 7.08 -0.22 -13.07
CA GLY A 53 6.79 -1.21 -14.11
C GLY A 53 7.33 -2.62 -13.78
N GLU A 54 8.44 -2.72 -13.04
CA GLU A 54 8.98 -4.00 -12.56
C GLU A 54 7.96 -4.76 -11.67
N HIS A 55 7.22 -4.03 -10.83
CA HIS A 55 6.19 -4.63 -10.00
C HIS A 55 5.02 -5.15 -10.85
N LEU A 56 4.63 -4.41 -11.89
CA LEU A 56 3.60 -4.83 -12.83
C LEU A 56 4.00 -6.13 -13.54
N GLU A 57 5.18 -6.15 -14.16
CA GLU A 57 5.70 -7.33 -14.87
C GLU A 57 5.78 -8.55 -13.96
N ARG A 58 6.28 -8.36 -12.73
CA ARG A 58 6.37 -9.43 -11.74
C ARG A 58 5.01 -9.97 -11.33
N ILE A 59 4.01 -9.09 -11.13
CA ILE A 59 2.65 -9.50 -10.75
C ILE A 59 2.02 -10.31 -11.89
N GLU A 60 2.11 -9.84 -13.12
CA GLU A 60 1.56 -10.55 -14.28
C GLU A 60 2.26 -11.90 -14.51
N ALA A 61 3.59 -11.94 -14.37
CA ALA A 61 4.35 -13.18 -14.44
C ALA A 61 3.92 -14.18 -13.35
N GLU A 62 3.69 -13.72 -12.12
CA GLU A 62 3.24 -14.58 -11.02
C GLU A 62 1.81 -15.10 -11.27
N LEU A 63 0.90 -14.26 -11.78
CA LEU A 63 -0.45 -14.69 -12.15
C LEU A 63 -0.43 -15.72 -13.28
N PHE A 64 0.37 -15.48 -14.32
CA PHE A 64 0.55 -16.39 -15.44
C PHE A 64 1.11 -17.75 -14.99
N GLN A 65 2.15 -17.74 -14.15
CA GLN A 65 2.73 -18.97 -13.58
C GLN A 65 1.73 -19.76 -12.74
N LYS A 66 0.76 -19.09 -12.11
CA LYS A 66 -0.33 -19.72 -11.34
C LYS A 66 -1.48 -20.19 -12.22
N GLY A 67 -1.38 -20.06 -13.54
CA GLY A 67 -2.45 -20.40 -14.49
C GLY A 67 -3.66 -19.46 -14.38
N ILE A 68 -3.49 -18.28 -13.76
CA ILE A 68 -4.56 -17.29 -13.64
C ILE A 68 -4.57 -16.45 -14.89
N VAL A 69 -5.58 -16.66 -15.74
CA VAL A 69 -5.83 -15.81 -16.90
C VAL A 69 -6.71 -14.65 -16.48
N MET A 70 -6.21 -13.42 -16.61
CA MET A 70 -7.02 -12.23 -16.36
C MET A 70 -7.94 -12.00 -17.56
N THR A 71 -9.25 -12.01 -17.32
CA THR A 71 -10.26 -11.66 -18.32
C THR A 71 -10.74 -10.24 -18.08
N GLY A 72 -10.36 -9.31 -18.96
CA GLY A 72 -10.71 -7.88 -18.85
C GLY A 72 -9.59 -7.00 -18.29
N PRO A 73 -9.87 -5.71 -18.05
CA PRO A 73 -8.86 -4.75 -17.60
C PRO A 73 -8.29 -5.06 -16.21
N SER A 74 -6.97 -5.04 -16.08
CA SER A 74 -6.23 -5.36 -14.85
C SER A 74 -6.66 -4.48 -13.68
N GLU A 75 -7.01 -3.22 -13.93
CA GLU A 75 -7.45 -2.21 -12.97
C GLU A 75 -8.79 -2.56 -12.30
N THR A 76 -9.53 -3.54 -12.83
CA THR A 76 -10.79 -4.03 -12.26
C THR A 76 -10.68 -5.46 -11.71
N ASN A 77 -9.57 -6.15 -11.99
CA ASN A 77 -9.37 -7.52 -11.55
C ASN A 77 -8.98 -7.56 -10.06
N LYS A 78 -9.86 -8.11 -9.21
CA LYS A 78 -9.63 -8.12 -7.75
C LYS A 78 -8.39 -8.91 -7.32
N ILE A 79 -8.03 -9.97 -8.03
CA ILE A 79 -6.82 -10.73 -7.70
C ILE A 79 -5.59 -9.87 -8.03
N TYR A 80 -5.53 -9.27 -9.22
CA TYR A 80 -4.47 -8.35 -9.61
C TYR A 80 -4.32 -7.19 -8.60
N LEU A 81 -5.42 -6.54 -8.25
CA LEU A 81 -5.43 -5.45 -7.26
C LEU A 81 -4.93 -5.91 -5.88
N MET A 82 -5.18 -7.15 -5.46
CA MET A 82 -4.62 -7.68 -4.21
C MET A 82 -3.09 -7.85 -4.29
N TYR A 83 -2.54 -8.19 -5.45
CA TYR A 83 -1.08 -8.21 -5.65
C TYR A 83 -0.49 -6.80 -5.63
N VAL A 84 -1.16 -5.82 -6.24
CA VAL A 84 -0.76 -4.40 -6.19
C VAL A 84 -0.75 -3.91 -4.74
N VAL A 85 -1.78 -4.23 -3.96
CA VAL A 85 -1.83 -3.91 -2.51
C VAL A 85 -0.67 -4.58 -1.76
N ALA A 86 -0.36 -5.84 -2.06
CA ALA A 86 0.73 -6.56 -1.42
C ALA A 86 2.09 -5.88 -1.69
N ALA A 87 2.34 -5.50 -2.96
CA ALA A 87 3.52 -4.75 -3.35
C ALA A 87 3.57 -3.38 -2.67
N ALA A 88 2.45 -2.64 -2.65
CA ALA A 88 2.37 -1.33 -2.01
C ALA A 88 2.59 -1.37 -0.49
N ALA A 89 2.17 -2.46 0.15
CA ALA A 89 2.41 -2.72 1.56
C ALA A 89 3.83 -3.27 1.86
N GLY A 90 4.60 -3.64 0.83
CA GLY A 90 5.89 -4.31 1.00
C GLY A 90 5.79 -5.70 1.62
N ILE A 91 4.64 -6.39 1.46
CA ILE A 91 4.41 -7.72 2.03
C ILE A 91 3.99 -8.73 0.97
N GLY A 92 4.15 -10.02 1.26
CA GLY A 92 3.73 -11.08 0.34
C GLY A 92 2.20 -11.18 0.19
N TYR A 93 1.73 -11.53 -1.02
CA TYR A 93 0.32 -11.80 -1.32
C TYR A 93 -0.33 -12.79 -0.35
N ASN A 94 0.44 -13.77 0.14
CA ASN A 94 -0.02 -14.77 1.10
C ASN A 94 -0.50 -14.17 2.43
N PHE A 95 -0.03 -12.99 2.81
CA PHE A 95 -0.52 -12.28 4.00
C PHE A 95 -1.76 -11.44 3.68
N ILE A 96 -1.77 -10.74 2.53
CA ILE A 96 -2.93 -9.93 2.10
C ILE A 96 -4.19 -10.78 1.94
N LYS A 97 -4.09 -11.98 1.37
CA LYS A 97 -5.24 -12.87 1.19
C LYS A 97 -5.88 -13.35 2.51
N THR A 98 -5.22 -13.14 3.65
CA THR A 98 -5.76 -13.48 4.99
C THR A 98 -6.51 -12.34 5.65
N ALA A 99 -6.42 -11.12 5.11
CA ALA A 99 -7.17 -9.98 5.61
C ALA A 99 -8.68 -10.19 5.46
N SER A 100 -9.47 -9.44 6.24
CA SER A 100 -10.92 -9.55 6.12
C SER A 100 -11.40 -9.08 4.74
N LEU A 101 -12.52 -9.63 4.25
CA LEU A 101 -13.10 -9.17 2.97
C LEU A 101 -13.41 -7.67 2.95
N ARG A 102 -13.79 -7.09 4.10
CA ARG A 102 -14.02 -5.64 4.25
C ARG A 102 -12.73 -4.86 4.01
N ASP A 103 -11.64 -5.27 4.64
CA ASP A 103 -10.33 -4.63 4.49
C ASP A 103 -9.80 -4.81 3.07
N ILE A 104 -9.89 -6.03 2.50
CA ILE A 104 -9.50 -6.30 1.11
C ILE A 104 -10.29 -5.42 0.13
N THR A 105 -11.59 -5.26 0.33
CA THR A 105 -12.41 -4.40 -0.54
C THR A 105 -11.93 -2.96 -0.48
N LYS A 106 -11.68 -2.43 0.72
CA LYS A 106 -11.14 -1.08 0.90
C LYS A 106 -9.77 -0.92 0.24
N MET A 107 -8.82 -1.82 0.51
CA MET A 107 -7.48 -1.80 -0.05
C MET A 107 -7.47 -1.87 -1.58
N THR A 108 -8.29 -2.76 -2.16
CA THR A 108 -8.39 -2.90 -3.61
C THR A 108 -9.07 -1.72 -4.28
N CYS A 109 -10.00 -1.03 -3.61
CA CYS A 109 -10.56 0.24 -4.10
C CYS A 109 -9.52 1.36 -4.12
N LEU A 110 -8.64 1.45 -3.11
CA LEU A 110 -7.53 2.40 -3.10
C LEU A 110 -6.55 2.11 -4.26
N ALA A 111 -6.15 0.85 -4.41
CA ALA A 111 -5.26 0.43 -5.51
C ALA A 111 -5.88 0.73 -6.88
N GLN A 112 -7.17 0.42 -7.06
CA GLN A 112 -7.90 0.73 -8.29
C GLN A 112 -7.93 2.24 -8.56
N GLY A 113 -8.23 3.05 -7.54
CA GLY A 113 -8.25 4.51 -7.64
C GLY A 113 -6.87 5.08 -7.99
N PHE A 114 -5.78 4.48 -7.52
CA PHE A 114 -4.42 4.86 -7.90
C PHE A 114 -4.13 4.54 -9.38
N LEU A 115 -4.50 3.35 -9.85
CA LEU A 115 -4.21 2.93 -11.24
C LEU A 115 -5.03 3.67 -12.30
N MET A 116 -6.10 4.37 -11.90
CA MET A 116 -6.99 5.11 -12.81
C MET A 116 -6.73 6.62 -12.87
N GLN A 117 -5.70 7.11 -12.18
CA GLN A 117 -5.35 8.55 -12.12
C GLN A 117 -4.60 9.05 -13.34
#